data_AF-A0AAW4CL78-F1
#
_entry.id   AF-A0AAW4CL78-F1
#
_cell.length_a   1.000
_cell.length_b   1.000
_cell.length_c   1.000
_cell.angle_alpha   90.00
_cell.angle_beta   90.00
_cell.angle_gamma   90.00
#
_symmetry.space_group_name_H-M   'P 1'
#
loop_
_entity.id
_entity.type
_entity.pdbx_description
1 polymer ?
#
loop_
_entity_poly.entity_id
_entity_poly.type
_entity_poly.pdbx_seq_one_letter_code
_entity_poly.pdbx_strand_id
1 'polypeptide(L)'
;MRKDGTEFLAHVALTALRDETQALHGFAVTVRDITDQRANDAALRNSENHLRSILSTVPDAMIVIDEHGIILSFSAAAERLFGYAEREVVGRNVSVLMPSPDRERHDGYIARYLNTGERRIIGIGRVVFAQRKDGSTFPMELSV
;
A
#
# COMPACT_ATOMS: atom_id res chain seq x y z
N MET A 1 5.67 23.35 -26.54
CA MET A 1 7.11 23.60 -26.75
C MET A 1 7.45 24.95 -26.11
N ARG A 2 8.43 24.99 -25.21
CA ARG A 2 8.93 26.22 -24.57
C ARG A 2 9.76 27.02 -25.57
N LYS A 3 10.08 28.28 -25.23
CA LYS A 3 10.89 29.17 -26.10
C LYS A 3 12.28 28.60 -26.38
N ASP A 4 12.82 27.81 -25.46
CA ASP A 4 14.12 27.12 -25.59
C ASP A 4 14.07 25.85 -26.46
N GLY A 5 12.89 25.48 -27.01
CA GLY A 5 12.71 24.29 -27.83
C GLY A 5 12.36 23.02 -27.05
N THR A 6 12.36 23.05 -25.71
CA THR A 6 11.97 21.88 -24.91
C THR A 6 10.48 21.61 -24.99
N GLU A 7 10.11 20.33 -25.05
CA GLU A 7 8.72 19.92 -24.95
C GLU A 7 8.26 19.88 -23.49
N PHE A 8 6.97 20.15 -23.28
CA PHE A 8 6.35 20.10 -21.96
C PHE A 8 4.89 19.74 -22.10
N LEU A 9 4.37 19.04 -21.10
CA LEU A 9 2.97 18.71 -21.02
C LEU A 9 2.22 19.91 -20.44
N ALA A 10 1.25 20.42 -21.20
CA ALA A 10 0.43 21.55 -20.79
C ALA A 10 -0.99 21.09 -20.46
N HIS A 11 -1.49 21.48 -19.29
CA HIS A 11 -2.94 21.53 -19.06
C HIS A 11 -3.42 22.93 -19.46
N VAL A 12 -4.27 22.98 -20.49
CA VAL A 12 -4.80 24.23 -21.04
C VAL A 12 -6.30 24.30 -20.77
N ALA A 13 -6.74 25.35 -20.09
CA ALA A 13 -8.16 25.64 -19.93
C ALA A 13 -8.50 27.00 -20.54
N LEU A 14 -9.54 27.02 -21.37
CA LEU A 14 -10.09 28.21 -22.01
C LEU A 14 -11.40 28.57 -21.31
N THR A 15 -11.49 29.80 -20.83
CA THR A 15 -12.70 30.33 -20.18
C THR A 15 -13.20 31.54 -20.96
N ALA A 16 -14.46 31.49 -21.40
CA ALA A 16 -15.10 32.65 -22.02
C ALA A 16 -15.41 33.70 -20.95
N LEU A 17 -14.96 34.93 -21.17
CA LEU A 17 -15.27 36.09 -20.34
C LEU A 17 -16.51 36.76 -20.93
N ARG A 18 -17.60 36.75 -20.15
CA ARG A 18 -18.88 37.37 -20.51
C ARG A 18 -19.22 38.45 -19.50
N ASP A 19 -19.88 39.50 -19.95
CA ASP A 19 -20.44 40.54 -19.07
C ASP A 19 -21.78 40.09 -18.46
N GLU A 20 -22.41 40.98 -17.68
CA GLU A 20 -23.72 40.74 -17.06
C GLU A 20 -24.85 40.54 -18.10
N THR A 21 -24.65 40.97 -19.34
CA THR A 21 -25.60 40.82 -20.45
C THR A 21 -25.37 39.54 -21.28
N GLN A 22 -24.42 38.69 -20.87
CA GLN A 22 -23.92 37.52 -21.58
C GLN A 22 -23.16 37.80 -22.88
N ALA A 23 -22.88 39.06 -23.20
CA ALA A 23 -22.08 39.42 -24.35
C ALA A 23 -20.63 38.93 -24.15
N LEU A 24 -20.06 38.31 -25.19
CA LEU A 24 -18.70 37.80 -25.16
C LEU A 24 -17.71 38.96 -25.23
N HIS A 25 -16.94 39.15 -24.16
CA HIS A 25 -15.88 40.16 -24.08
C HIS A 25 -14.50 39.61 -24.45
N GLY A 26 -14.29 38.30 -24.31
CA GLY A 26 -13.04 37.67 -24.71
C GLY A 26 -12.88 36.26 -24.15
N PHE A 27 -11.65 35.77 -24.20
CA PHE A 27 -11.28 34.47 -23.65
C PHE A 27 -10.06 34.61 -22.74
N ALA A 28 -10.10 33.99 -21.58
CA ALA A 28 -8.95 33.75 -20.74
C ALA A 28 -8.40 32.35 -21.04
N VAL A 29 -7.10 32.25 -21.30
CA VAL A 29 -6.39 30.98 -21.41
C VAL A 29 -5.52 30.82 -20.16
N THR A 30 -5.66 29.71 -19.46
CA THR A 30 -4.71 29.29 -18.44
C THR A 30 -3.88 28.12 -18.98
N VAL A 31 -2.56 28.22 -18.86
CA VAL A 31 -1.62 27.18 -19.26
C VAL A 31 -0.83 26.79 -18.03
N ARG A 32 -0.95 25.55 -17.58
CA ARG A 32 -0.15 24.99 -16.49
C ARG A 32 0.77 23.92 -17.06
N ASP A 33 2.07 24.07 -16.81
CA ASP A 33 3.03 23.01 -17.04
C ASP A 33 2.82 21.90 -16.01
N ILE A 34 2.56 20.68 -16.48
CA ILE A 34 2.29 19.52 -15.65
C ILE A 34 3.34 18.42 -15.85
N THR A 35 4.47 18.75 -16.49
CA THR A 35 5.53 17.78 -16.83
C THR A 35 6.07 17.09 -15.57
N ASP A 36 6.49 17.88 -14.58
CA ASP A 36 7.05 17.35 -13.32
C ASP A 36 6.02 16.58 -12.51
N GLN A 37 4.78 17.10 -12.44
CA GLN A 37 3.70 16.42 -11.72
C GLN A 37 3.42 15.05 -12.34
N ARG A 38 3.28 14.97 -13.66
CA ARG A 38 3.04 13.71 -14.37
C ARG A 38 4.21 12.75 -14.27
N ALA A 39 5.44 13.26 -14.29
CA ALA A 39 6.64 12.45 -14.11
C ALA A 39 6.70 11.83 -12.70
N ASN A 40 6.42 12.61 -11.67
CA ASN A 40 6.36 12.13 -10.29
C ASN A 40 5.24 11.10 -10.07
N ASP A 41 4.04 11.37 -10.58
CA ASP A 41 2.91 10.43 -10.50
C ASP A 41 3.24 9.09 -11.20
N ALA A 42 3.88 9.15 -12.36
CA ALA A 42 4.29 7.96 -13.10
C ALA A 42 5.42 7.20 -12.38
N ALA A 43 6.41 7.90 -11.82
CA ALA A 43 7.49 7.31 -11.05
C ALA A 43 6.97 6.60 -9.80
N LEU A 44 6.04 7.23 -9.06
CA LEU A 44 5.40 6.64 -7.89
C LEU A 44 4.64 5.36 -8.27
N ARG A 45 3.77 5.43 -9.30
CA ARG A 45 3.02 4.26 -9.78
C ARG A 45 3.93 3.13 -10.24
N ASN A 46 5.04 3.44 -10.92
CA ASN A 46 6.00 2.43 -11.33
C ASN A 46 6.70 1.79 -10.14
N SER A 47 7.05 2.58 -9.11
CA SER A 47 7.63 2.04 -7.88
C SER A 47 6.66 1.12 -7.15
N GLU A 48 5.40 1.52 -7.01
CA GLU A 48 4.34 0.69 -6.39
C GLU A 48 4.12 -0.61 -7.17
N ASN A 49 4.02 -0.53 -8.50
CA ASN A 49 3.87 -1.71 -9.35
C ASN A 49 5.09 -2.63 -9.25
N HIS A 50 6.30 -2.07 -9.22
CA HIS A 50 7.52 -2.84 -9.07
C HIS A 50 7.58 -3.58 -7.73
N LEU A 51 7.24 -2.90 -6.63
CA LEU A 51 7.11 -3.52 -5.32
C LEU A 51 6.07 -4.66 -5.34
N ARG A 52 4.90 -4.44 -5.92
CA ARG A 52 3.87 -5.50 -6.08
C ARG A 52 4.37 -6.69 -6.90
N SER A 53 5.07 -6.44 -8.00
CA SER A 53 5.68 -7.51 -8.81
C SER A 53 6.70 -8.31 -8.00
N ILE A 54 7.57 -7.65 -7.23
CA ILE A 54 8.53 -8.34 -6.35
C ILE A 54 7.77 -9.24 -5.37
N LEU A 55 6.80 -8.70 -4.64
CA LEU A 55 6.00 -9.46 -3.66
C LEU A 55 5.30 -10.68 -4.29
N SER A 56 4.82 -10.57 -5.54
CA SER A 56 4.15 -11.66 -6.25
C SER A 56 5.07 -12.83 -6.63
N THR A 57 6.37 -12.55 -6.79
CA THR A 57 7.38 -13.54 -7.20
C THR A 57 8.13 -14.18 -6.04
N VAL A 58 7.93 -13.67 -4.82
CA VAL A 58 8.60 -14.23 -3.65
C VAL A 58 8.06 -15.62 -3.34
N PRO A 59 8.95 -16.63 -3.20
CA PRO A 59 8.54 -18.00 -2.91
C PRO A 59 7.93 -18.14 -1.51
N ASP A 60 8.42 -17.37 -0.55
CA ASP A 60 7.93 -17.37 0.82
C ASP A 60 6.67 -16.52 1.01
N ALA A 61 5.81 -16.93 1.95
CA ALA A 61 4.66 -16.14 2.34
C ALA A 61 5.12 -14.81 2.98
N MET A 62 4.71 -13.69 2.41
CA MET A 62 5.05 -12.36 2.90
C MET A 62 3.80 -11.52 3.11
N ILE A 63 3.82 -10.77 4.20
CA ILE A 63 2.72 -9.93 4.66
C ILE A 63 3.35 -8.60 5.04
N VAL A 64 2.86 -7.53 4.43
CA VAL A 64 3.29 -6.17 4.78
C VAL A 64 2.20 -5.55 5.63
N ILE A 65 2.57 -4.97 6.76
CA ILE A 65 1.66 -4.29 7.70
C ILE A 65 2.15 -2.87 7.98
N ASP A 66 1.25 -1.99 8.38
CA ASP A 66 1.60 -0.68 8.96
C ASP A 66 1.96 -0.79 10.46
N GLU A 67 2.28 0.35 11.09
CA GLU A 67 2.61 0.41 12.52
C GLU A 67 1.46 0.00 13.47
N HIS A 68 0.22 -0.09 12.97
CA HIS A 68 -0.97 -0.52 13.71
C HIS A 68 -1.32 -1.99 13.44
N GLY A 69 -0.49 -2.70 12.65
CA GLY A 69 -0.72 -4.09 12.29
C GLY A 69 -1.76 -4.28 11.18
N ILE A 70 -2.13 -3.23 10.47
CA ILE A 70 -3.07 -3.31 9.34
C ILE A 70 -2.34 -3.81 8.11
N ILE A 71 -2.89 -4.85 7.48
CA ILE A 71 -2.32 -5.47 6.27
C ILE A 71 -2.40 -4.49 5.10
N LEU A 72 -1.24 -4.16 4.54
CA LEU A 72 -1.06 -3.34 3.35
C LEU A 72 -0.90 -4.20 2.07
N SER A 73 -0.30 -5.39 2.19
CA SER A 73 -0.18 -6.33 1.08
C SER A 73 -0.02 -7.77 1.58
N PHE A 74 -0.46 -8.71 0.74
CA PHE A 74 -0.49 -10.14 1.02
C PHE A 74 0.00 -10.92 -0.20
N SER A 75 1.18 -11.54 -0.12
CA SER A 75 1.77 -12.22 -1.28
C SER A 75 0.93 -13.41 -1.74
N ALA A 76 1.07 -13.80 -3.01
CA ALA A 76 0.39 -14.98 -3.55
C ALA A 76 0.76 -16.27 -2.79
N ALA A 77 1.97 -16.35 -2.22
CA ALA A 77 2.36 -17.45 -1.34
C ALA A 77 1.61 -17.41 0.00
N ALA A 78 1.40 -16.22 0.57
CA ALA A 78 0.56 -16.05 1.76
C ALA A 78 -0.91 -16.39 1.47
N GLU A 79 -1.45 -16.05 0.29
CA GLU A 79 -2.80 -16.44 -0.12
C GLU A 79 -2.99 -17.97 -0.08
N ARG A 80 -2.08 -18.70 -0.74
CA ARG A 80 -2.09 -20.16 -0.76
C ARG A 80 -1.93 -20.76 0.62
N LEU A 81 -1.06 -20.16 1.45
CA LEU A 81 -0.82 -20.65 2.80
C LEU A 81 -2.07 -20.43 3.66
N PHE A 82 -2.52 -19.20 3.85
CA PHE A 82 -3.60 -18.91 4.81
C PHE A 82 -5.02 -19.14 4.28
N GLY A 83 -5.20 -19.32 2.97
CA GLY A 83 -6.50 -19.55 2.34
C GLY A 83 -7.35 -18.27 2.19
N TYR A 84 -6.73 -17.10 2.31
CA TYR A 84 -7.36 -15.80 2.05
C TYR A 84 -6.90 -15.26 0.69
N ALA A 85 -7.78 -14.56 -0.03
CA ALA A 85 -7.32 -13.66 -1.09
C ALA A 85 -6.86 -12.32 -0.49
N GLU A 86 -5.88 -11.65 -1.09
CA GLU A 86 -5.33 -10.37 -0.64
C GLU A 86 -6.43 -9.33 -0.41
N ARG A 87 -7.38 -9.24 -1.35
CA ARG A 87 -8.55 -8.34 -1.26
C ARG A 87 -9.47 -8.60 -0.07
N GLU A 88 -9.36 -9.74 0.60
CA GLU A 88 -10.15 -10.09 1.79
C GLU A 88 -9.46 -9.71 3.11
N VAL A 89 -8.16 -9.44 3.05
CA VAL A 89 -7.32 -9.21 4.24
C VAL A 89 -6.66 -7.84 4.26
N VAL A 90 -6.41 -7.21 3.11
CA VAL A 90 -5.94 -5.82 3.04
C VAL A 90 -6.92 -4.91 3.78
N GLY A 91 -6.38 -4.02 4.63
CA GLY A 91 -7.16 -3.15 5.51
C GLY A 91 -7.65 -3.81 6.80
N ARG A 92 -7.36 -5.10 7.03
CA ARG A 92 -7.64 -5.79 8.30
C ARG A 92 -6.39 -5.91 9.15
N ASN A 93 -6.57 -6.03 10.45
CA ASN A 93 -5.47 -6.29 11.37
C ASN A 93 -4.93 -7.73 11.19
N VAL A 94 -3.61 -7.87 11.17
CA VAL A 94 -2.89 -9.14 10.93
C VAL A 94 -3.15 -10.22 11.98
N SER A 95 -3.64 -9.84 13.17
CA SER A 95 -4.10 -10.77 14.22
C SER A 95 -5.17 -11.75 13.74
N VAL A 96 -5.87 -11.47 12.64
CA VAL A 96 -6.81 -12.43 12.03
C VAL A 96 -6.14 -13.76 11.66
N LEU A 97 -4.84 -13.74 11.40
CA LEU A 97 -4.02 -14.89 10.99
C LEU A 97 -3.45 -15.67 12.18
N MET A 98 -3.90 -15.36 13.40
CA MET A 98 -3.41 -15.95 14.64
C MET A 98 -4.56 -16.58 15.41
N PRO A 99 -4.34 -17.70 16.12
CA PRO A 99 -5.29 -18.21 17.09
C PRO A 99 -5.23 -17.38 18.38
N SER A 100 -6.28 -17.48 19.20
CA SER A 100 -6.23 -17.01 20.58
C SER A 100 -5.20 -17.85 21.38
N PRO A 101 -4.48 -17.26 22.35
CA PRO A 101 -4.62 -15.90 22.86
C PRO A 101 -3.79 -14.84 22.10
N ASP A 102 -3.00 -15.25 21.11
CA ASP A 102 -2.05 -14.34 20.45
C ASP A 102 -2.75 -13.33 19.54
N ARG A 103 -3.88 -13.71 18.94
CA ARG A 103 -4.76 -12.78 18.23
C ARG A 103 -5.09 -11.55 19.08
N GLU A 104 -5.53 -11.74 20.31
CA GLU A 104 -5.99 -10.64 21.18
C GLU A 104 -4.81 -9.80 21.73
N ARG A 105 -3.61 -10.38 21.76
CA ARG A 105 -2.41 -9.75 22.33
C ARG A 105 -1.53 -9.08 21.28
N HIS A 106 -1.79 -9.32 20.00
CA HIS A 106 -0.86 -8.99 18.92
C HIS A 106 -0.50 -7.50 18.84
N ASP A 107 -1.49 -6.63 19.01
CA ASP A 107 -1.26 -5.18 18.96
C ASP A 107 -0.30 -4.72 20.08
N GLY A 108 -0.34 -5.39 21.23
CA GLY A 108 0.61 -5.17 22.32
C GLY A 108 2.04 -5.59 21.96
N TYR A 109 2.22 -6.64 21.15
CA TYR A 109 3.52 -7.06 20.66
C TYR A 109 4.11 -6.03 19.68
N ILE A 110 3.30 -5.52 18.75
CA ILE A 110 3.70 -4.45 17.83
C ILE A 110 4.08 -3.19 18.61
N ALA A 111 3.20 -2.70 19.49
CA ALA A 111 3.43 -1.49 20.26
C ALA A 111 4.70 -1.59 21.11
N ARG A 112 4.97 -2.75 21.70
CA ARG A 112 6.21 -3.00 22.42
C ARG A 112 7.42 -2.91 21.50
N TYR A 113 7.40 -3.59 20.35
CA TYR A 113 8.51 -3.56 19.40
C TYR A 113 8.82 -2.14 18.92
N LEU A 114 7.80 -1.35 18.58
CA LEU A 114 7.98 0.04 18.16
C LEU A 114 8.59 0.92 19.26
N ASN A 115 8.22 0.67 20.53
CA ASN A 115 8.72 1.45 21.67
C ASN A 115 10.12 1.02 22.16
N THR A 116 10.44 -0.26 22.12
CA THR A 116 11.66 -0.80 22.73
C THR A 116 12.71 -1.27 21.73
N GLY A 117 12.35 -1.44 20.46
CA GLY A 117 13.18 -2.08 19.43
C GLY A 117 13.45 -3.57 19.67
N GLU A 118 12.91 -4.16 20.74
CA GLU A 118 13.16 -5.56 21.09
C GLU A 118 12.29 -6.49 20.24
N ARG A 119 12.92 -7.28 19.37
CA ARG A 119 12.27 -8.37 18.64
C ARG A 119 12.01 -9.55 19.57
N ARG A 120 10.97 -9.48 20.40
CA ARG A 120 10.47 -10.66 21.13
C ARG A 120 9.36 -11.32 20.32
N ILE A 121 9.76 -12.06 19.30
CA ILE A 121 8.84 -12.97 18.62
C ILE A 121 8.44 -14.05 19.63
N ILE A 122 7.15 -14.32 19.73
CA ILE A 122 6.52 -15.16 20.74
C ILE A 122 7.10 -16.59 20.65
N GLY A 123 7.48 -17.18 21.79
CA GLY A 123 7.86 -18.59 21.90
C GLY A 123 9.36 -18.89 21.74
N ILE A 124 9.83 -19.87 22.51
CA ILE A 124 11.21 -20.37 22.48
C ILE A 124 11.48 -20.96 21.09
N GLY A 125 12.17 -20.20 20.23
CA GLY A 125 12.72 -20.69 18.97
C GLY A 125 11.74 -20.76 17.81
N ARG A 126 11.68 -19.66 17.05
CA ARG A 126 11.29 -19.53 15.62
C ARG A 126 9.91 -19.98 15.16
N VAL A 127 9.21 -20.87 15.86
CA VAL A 127 7.93 -21.43 15.39
C VAL A 127 6.76 -20.84 16.16
N VAL A 128 5.83 -20.21 15.44
CA VAL A 128 4.55 -19.71 15.95
C VAL A 128 3.39 -20.49 15.33
N PHE A 129 2.23 -20.47 15.97
CA PHE A 129 1.02 -21.03 15.37
C PHE A 129 0.23 -19.93 14.65
N ALA A 130 -0.03 -20.18 13.38
CA ALA A 130 -0.90 -19.37 12.55
C ALA A 130 -2.28 -20.03 12.40
N GLN A 131 -3.29 -19.24 12.06
CA GLN A 131 -4.67 -19.69 11.80
C GLN A 131 -5.06 -19.36 10.36
N ARG A 132 -5.55 -20.37 9.63
CA ARG A 132 -6.10 -20.23 8.27
C ARG A 132 -7.52 -19.69 8.30
N LYS A 133 -8.04 -19.32 7.12
CA LYS A 133 -9.44 -18.87 6.94
C LYS A 133 -10.48 -19.88 7.42
N ASP A 134 -10.22 -21.17 7.29
CA ASP A 134 -11.11 -22.24 7.75
C ASP A 134 -11.05 -22.48 9.27
N GLY A 135 -10.21 -21.73 10.00
CA GLY A 135 -10.00 -21.86 11.44
C GLY A 135 -8.93 -22.87 11.83
N SER A 136 -8.41 -23.68 10.90
CA SER A 136 -7.32 -24.63 11.17
C SER A 136 -6.04 -23.91 11.54
N THR A 137 -5.28 -24.49 12.46
CA THR A 137 -4.01 -23.94 12.92
C THR A 137 -2.83 -24.75 12.40
N PHE A 138 -1.73 -24.08 12.09
CA PHE A 138 -0.51 -24.73 11.63
C PHE A 138 0.73 -24.02 12.20
N PRO A 139 1.83 -24.76 12.45
CA PRO A 139 3.08 -24.15 12.82
C PRO A 139 3.72 -23.46 11.61
N MET A 140 4.32 -22.30 11.83
CA MET A 140 5.12 -21.60 10.82
C MET A 140 6.34 -20.94 11.46
N GLU A 141 7.42 -20.83 10.70
CA GLU A 141 8.52 -19.96 11.10
C GLU A 141 8.21 -18.52 10.69
N LEU A 142 8.36 -17.59 11.65
CA LEU A 142 8.12 -16.17 11.42
C LEU A 142 9.45 -15.41 11.45
N SER A 143 9.68 -14.60 10.41
CA SER A 143 10.77 -13.63 10.35
C SER A 143 10.21 -12.22 10.18
N VAL A 144 10.64 -11.29 11.02
CA VAL A 144 10.25 -9.87 11.06
C VAL A 144 11.46 -8.94 11.13
#